data_AF-A0A972W2C0-F1
#
_entry.id   AF-A0A972W2C0-F1
#
_cell.length_a   1.000
_cell.length_b   1.000
_cell.length_c   1.000
_cell.angle_alpha   90.00
_cell.angle_beta   90.00
_cell.angle_gamma   90.00
#
_symmetry.space_group_name_H-M   'P 1'
#
loop_
_entity.id
_entity.type
_entity.pdbx_description
1 polymer ?
#
loop_
_entity_poly.entity_id
_entity_poly.type
_entity_poly.pdbx_seq_one_letter_code
_entity_poly.pdbx_strand_id
1 'polypeptide(L)'
;MCGYGRNGRQAIIKLKKFNMPCVVIEKNKAIIEELDLNNILYVEGDGTDDKTLNEAGIKSAKSLITALPSDADNLFVVLSASTILEPNSNLIVLGRPNQIEKLHQVL
;
A
#
# COMPACT_ATOMS: atom_id res chain seq x y z
N MET A 1 -0.14 -2.17 2.60
CA MET A 1 0.44 -2.30 1.24
C MET A 1 -0.70 -2.15 0.26
N CYS A 2 -0.74 -1.08 -0.53
CA CYS A 2 -1.75 -0.90 -1.57
C CYS A 2 -1.27 -1.55 -2.88
N GLY A 3 -1.95 -2.62 -3.28
CA GLY A 3 -1.65 -3.40 -4.49
C GLY A 3 -0.69 -4.56 -4.26
N TYR A 4 -1.01 -5.70 -4.87
CA TYR A 4 -0.20 -6.92 -4.84
C TYR A 4 0.22 -7.38 -6.24
N GLY A 5 0.63 -6.41 -7.06
CA GLY A 5 1.26 -6.64 -8.37
C GLY A 5 2.71 -7.13 -8.27
N ARG A 6 3.49 -6.95 -9.35
CA ARG A 6 4.91 -7.37 -9.40
C ARG A 6 5.73 -6.79 -8.23
N ASN A 7 5.61 -5.49 -7.98
CA ASN A 7 6.37 -4.81 -6.93
C ASN A 7 5.84 -5.13 -5.52
N GLY A 8 4.51 -5.16 -5.35
CA GLY A 8 3.86 -5.52 -4.08
C GLY A 8 4.26 -6.93 -3.61
N ARG A 9 4.27 -7.92 -4.51
CA ARG A 9 4.74 -9.28 -4.22
C ARG A 9 6.18 -9.30 -3.70
N GLN A 10 7.10 -8.63 -4.40
CA GLN A 10 8.51 -8.58 -4.01
C GLN A 10 8.72 -7.89 -2.66
N ALA A 11 7.96 -6.83 -2.39
CA ALA A 11 8.00 -6.15 -1.10
C ALA A 11 7.49 -7.05 0.03
N ILE A 12 6.35 -7.74 -0.16
CA ILE A 12 5.78 -8.65 0.86
C ILE A 12 6.69 -9.83 1.14
N ILE A 13 7.36 -10.41 0.14
CA ILE A 13 8.36 -11.47 0.35
C ILE A 13 9.49 -11.00 1.28
N LYS A 14 10.00 -9.78 1.05
CA LYS A 14 11.03 -9.19 1.90
C LYS A 14 10.51 -8.91 3.31
N LEU A 15 9.33 -8.31 3.44
CA LEU A 15 8.72 -8.01 4.74
C LEU A 15 8.51 -9.29 5.57
N LYS A 16 8.00 -10.36 4.95
CA LYS A 16 7.88 -11.69 5.58
C LYS A 16 9.24 -12.21 6.06
N LYS A 17 10.29 -12.11 5.24
CA LYS A 17 11.65 -12.53 5.62
C LYS A 17 12.19 -11.80 6.85
N PHE A 18 11.78 -10.55 7.06
CA PHE A 18 12.15 -9.75 8.24
C PHE A 18 11.13 -9.84 9.38
N ASN A 19 10.16 -10.75 9.33
CA ASN A 19 9.06 -10.87 10.30
C ASN A 19 8.31 -9.54 10.54
N MET A 20 8.18 -8.72 9.50
CA MET A 20 7.41 -7.49 9.55
C MET A 20 5.96 -7.80 9.18
N PRO A 21 5.00 -7.68 10.12
CA PRO A 21 3.60 -7.90 9.81
C PRO A 21 3.11 -6.87 8.80
N CYS A 22 2.26 -7.29 7.87
CA CYS A 22 1.75 -6.44 6.81
C CYS A 22 0.32 -6.82 6.45
N VAL A 23 -0.51 -5.81 6.19
CA VAL A 23 -1.84 -5.94 5.58
C VAL A 23 -1.75 -5.49 4.13
N VAL A 24 -2.24 -6.32 3.22
CA VAL A 24 -2.36 -6.01 1.79
C VAL A 24 -3.76 -5.46 1.50
N ILE A 25 -3.88 -4.43 0.68
CA ILE A 25 -5.15 -3.98 0.10
C ILE A 25 -5.13 -4.37 -1.37
N GLU A 26 -6.12 -5.14 -1.79
CA GLU A 26 -6.23 -5.64 -3.16
C GLU A 26 -7.70 -5.82 -3.56
N LYS A 27 -8.03 -5.55 -4.82
CA LYS A 27 -9.41 -5.68 -5.35
C LYS A 27 -9.56 -6.79 -6.38
N ASN A 28 -8.45 -7.27 -6.95
CA ASN A 28 -8.49 -8.36 -7.92
C ASN A 28 -8.70 -9.71 -7.23
N LYS A 29 -9.84 -10.36 -7.53
CA LYS A 29 -10.23 -11.65 -6.94
C LYS A 29 -9.21 -12.78 -7.14
N ALA A 30 -8.58 -12.86 -8.31
CA ALA A 30 -7.56 -13.88 -8.56
C ALA A 30 -6.30 -13.66 -7.70
N ILE A 31 -5.98 -12.40 -7.39
CA ILE A 31 -4.87 -12.07 -6.50
C ILE A 31 -5.25 -12.32 -5.04
N ILE A 32 -6.51 -12.06 -4.67
CA ILE A 32 -7.03 -12.37 -3.34
C ILE A 32 -6.94 -13.87 -3.05
N GLU A 33 -7.34 -14.72 -3.99
CA GLU A 33 -7.17 -16.18 -3.87
C GLU A 33 -5.70 -16.58 -3.66
N GLU A 34 -4.77 -15.91 -4.34
CA GLU A 34 -3.33 -16.11 -4.10
C GLU A 34 -2.91 -15.69 -2.68
N LEU A 35 -3.43 -14.57 -2.17
CA LEU A 35 -3.13 -14.09 -0.82
C LEU A 35 -3.63 -15.08 0.25
N ASP A 36 -4.85 -15.61 0.08
CA ASP A 36 -5.42 -16.66 0.93
C ASP A 36 -4.55 -17.91 0.97
N LEU A 37 -4.19 -18.45 -0.21
CA LEU A 37 -3.33 -19.64 -0.32
C LEU A 37 -1.97 -19.46 0.36
N ASN A 38 -1.47 -18.22 0.40
CA ASN A 38 -0.18 -17.87 1.01
C ASN A 38 -0.29 -17.38 2.46
N ASN A 39 -1.48 -17.48 3.08
CA ASN A 39 -1.80 -16.96 4.42
C ASN A 39 -1.28 -15.53 4.61
N ILE A 40 -1.54 -14.65 3.64
CA ILE A 40 -1.21 -13.23 3.72
C ILE A 40 -2.44 -12.48 4.19
N LEU A 41 -2.33 -11.69 5.25
CA LEU A 41 -3.43 -10.86 5.72
C LEU A 41 -3.74 -9.76 4.70
N TYR A 42 -5.02 -9.63 4.34
CA TYR A 42 -5.46 -8.62 3.38
C TYR A 42 -6.82 -8.02 3.75
N VAL A 43 -7.11 -6.89 3.12
CA VAL A 43 -8.42 -6.26 3.02
C VAL A 43 -8.79 -6.22 1.54
N GLU A 44 -9.96 -6.75 1.22
CA GLU A 44 -10.51 -6.65 -0.13
C GLU A 44 -11.08 -5.24 -0.35
N GLY A 45 -10.53 -4.49 -1.30
CA GLY A 45 -11.01 -3.15 -1.61
C GLY A 45 -10.05 -2.36 -2.49
N ASP A 46 -10.46 -1.14 -2.84
CA ASP A 46 -9.63 -0.23 -3.62
C ASP A 46 -8.63 0.49 -2.71
N GLY A 47 -7.34 0.44 -3.05
CA GLY A 47 -6.29 1.11 -2.29
C GLY A 47 -6.45 2.63 -2.27
N THR A 48 -7.17 3.21 -3.24
CA THR A 48 -7.48 4.64 -3.32
C THR A 48 -8.70 5.06 -2.52
N ASP A 49 -9.40 4.15 -1.84
CA ASP A 49 -10.57 4.48 -1.03
C ASP A 49 -10.17 4.63 0.45
N ASP A 50 -10.42 5.80 1.03
CA ASP A 50 -10.14 6.10 2.43
C ASP A 50 -10.83 5.10 3.38
N LYS A 51 -12.03 4.60 3.04
CA LYS A 51 -12.71 3.59 3.85
C LYS A 51 -11.90 2.31 3.90
N THR A 52 -11.40 1.87 2.76
CA THR A 52 -10.55 0.67 2.62
C THR A 52 -9.22 0.86 3.35
N LEU A 53 -8.60 2.05 3.25
CA LEU A 53 -7.37 2.37 4.01
C LEU A 53 -7.60 2.29 5.53
N ASN A 54 -8.73 2.81 6.01
CA ASN A 54 -9.11 2.75 7.42
C ASN A 54 -9.38 1.31 7.89
N GLU A 55 -10.09 0.51 7.10
CA GLU A 55 -10.31 -0.92 7.38
C GLU A 55 -8.99 -1.70 7.45
N ALA A 56 -8.00 -1.33 6.63
CA ALA A 56 -6.65 -1.88 6.69
C ALA A 56 -5.79 -1.38 7.87
N GLY A 57 -6.33 -0.51 8.73
CA GLY A 57 -5.67 -0.01 9.92
C GLY A 57 -4.59 1.04 9.66
N ILE A 58 -4.71 1.82 8.57
CA ILE A 58 -3.72 2.84 8.19
C ILE A 58 -3.35 3.78 9.33
N LYS A 59 -4.33 4.21 10.15
CA LYS A 59 -4.12 5.21 11.20
C LYS A 59 -2.98 4.84 12.15
N SER A 60 -2.90 3.58 12.57
CA SER A 60 -1.85 3.07 13.46
C SER A 60 -0.69 2.39 12.72
N ALA A 61 -0.67 2.44 11.39
CA ALA A 61 0.37 1.77 10.61
C ALA A 61 1.70 2.51 10.71
N LYS A 62 2.77 1.79 11.07
CA LYS A 62 4.14 2.36 11.07
C LYS A 62 4.59 2.79 9.67
N SER A 63 4.08 2.12 8.64
CA SER A 63 4.43 2.40 7.26
C SER A 63 3.31 2.08 6.31
N LEU A 64 3.11 2.93 5.31
CA LEU A 64 2.30 2.63 4.13
C LEU A 64 3.22 2.45 2.92
N ILE A 65 3.00 1.37 2.16
CA ILE A 65 3.64 1.16 0.86
C ILE A 65 2.55 1.17 -0.21
N THR A 66 2.70 1.99 -1.24
CA THR A 66 1.80 1.98 -2.42
C THR A 66 2.56 1.56 -3.69
N ALA A 67 1.99 0.62 -4.44
CA ALA A 67 2.60 0.00 -5.62
C ALA A 67 1.54 -0.33 -6.70
N LEU A 68 0.57 0.57 -6.86
CA LEU A 68 -0.52 0.44 -7.83
C LEU A 68 -0.02 0.66 -9.27
N PRO A 69 -0.71 0.10 -10.29
CA PRO A 69 -0.30 0.26 -11.68
C PRO A 69 -0.38 1.70 -12.22
N SER A 70 -1.29 2.51 -11.66
CA SER A 70 -1.53 3.89 -12.08
C SER A 70 -0.74 4.86 -11.22
N ASP A 71 -0.09 5.81 -11.88
CA ASP A 71 0.68 6.83 -11.18
C ASP A 71 -0.19 7.78 -10.38
N ALA A 72 -1.35 8.11 -10.93
CA ALA A 72 -2.34 8.97 -10.29
C ALA A 72 -2.90 8.30 -9.04
N ASP A 73 -3.13 7.00 -9.08
CA ASP A 73 -3.64 6.24 -7.94
C ASP A 73 -2.62 6.24 -6.80
N ASN A 74 -1.34 6.01 -7.11
CA ASN A 74 -0.28 6.08 -6.11
C ASN A 74 -0.18 7.46 -5.46
N LEU A 75 -0.30 8.54 -6.25
CA LEU A 75 -0.33 9.90 -5.73
C LEU A 75 -1.57 10.13 -4.85
N PHE A 76 -2.75 9.66 -5.27
CA PHE A 76 -3.97 9.80 -4.49
C PHE A 76 -3.85 9.09 -3.13
N VAL A 77 -3.36 7.84 -3.11
CA VAL A 77 -3.10 7.10 -1.88
C VAL A 77 -2.19 7.86 -0.93
N VAL A 78 -1.15 8.51 -1.47
CA VAL A 78 -0.21 9.31 -0.67
C VAL A 78 -0.91 10.52 -0.05
N LEU A 79 -1.73 11.23 -0.81
CA LEU A 79 -2.47 12.40 -0.32
C LEU A 79 -3.51 12.01 0.73
N SER A 80 -4.26 10.91 0.52
CA SER A 80 -5.14 10.36 1.56
C SER A 80 -4.35 10.02 2.81
N ALA A 81 -3.27 9.26 2.66
CA ALA A 81 -2.45 8.79 3.77
C ALA A 81 -1.83 9.95 4.59
N SER A 82 -1.40 11.04 3.95
CA SER A 82 -0.81 12.18 4.65
C SER A 82 -1.80 12.90 5.58
N THR A 83 -3.11 12.73 5.35
CA THR A 83 -4.17 13.29 6.22
C THR A 83 -4.65 12.32 7.30
N ILE A 84 -4.39 11.01 7.16
CA ILE A 84 -4.93 9.96 8.04
C ILE A 84 -3.85 9.39 8.98
N LEU A 85 -2.60 9.32 8.53
CA LEU A 85 -1.49 8.73 9.29
C LEU A 85 -1.18 9.54 10.55
N GLU A 86 -0.90 8.84 11.65
CA GLU A 86 -0.40 9.45 12.87
C GLU A 86 1.03 10.02 12.67
N PRO A 87 1.44 11.04 13.45
CA PRO A 87 2.80 11.59 13.38
C PRO A 87 3.88 10.51 13.52
N ASN A 88 5.00 10.69 12.82
CA ASN A 88 6.14 9.75 12.74
C ASN A 88 5.87 8.42 12.01
N SER A 89 4.77 8.32 11.26
CA SER A 89 4.56 7.23 10.31
C SER A 89 5.43 7.41 9.06
N ASN A 90 5.80 6.31 8.40
CA ASN A 90 6.58 6.35 7.16
C ASN A 90 5.68 6.14 5.93
N LEU A 91 5.82 6.98 4.92
CA LEU A 91 5.15 6.79 3.64
C LEU A 91 6.19 6.39 2.59
N ILE A 92 6.02 5.19 2.02
CA ILE A 92 6.93 4.61 1.04
C ILE A 92 6.17 4.46 -0.28
N VAL A 93 6.68 5.05 -1.34
CA VAL A 93 6.07 4.98 -2.68
C VAL A 93 6.98 4.17 -3.59
N LEU A 94 6.46 3.07 -4.13
CA LEU A 94 7.16 2.28 -5.13
C LEU A 94 6.66 2.70 -6.51
N GLY A 95 7.37 3.64 -7.13
CA GLY A 95 6.97 4.23 -8.40
C GLY A 95 8.16 4.56 -9.30
N ARG A 96 7.86 5.11 -10.47
CA ARG A 96 8.84 5.61 -11.43
C ARG A 96 9.46 6.92 -10.89
N PRO A 97 10.71 7.25 -11.24
CA PRO A 97 11.39 8.46 -10.76
C PRO A 97 10.56 9.75 -10.92
N ASN A 98 9.97 9.97 -12.09
CA ASN A 98 9.15 11.15 -12.37
C ASN A 98 7.94 11.31 -11.44
N GLN A 99 7.43 10.23 -10.84
CA GLN A 99 6.35 10.30 -9.86
C GLN A 99 6.85 10.74 -8.49
N ILE A 100 8.00 10.20 -8.09
CA ILE A 100 8.65 10.53 -6.81
C ILE A 100 8.99 12.02 -6.81
N GLU A 101 9.49 12.55 -7.93
CA GLU A 101 9.73 13.99 -8.10
C GLU A 101 8.46 14.83 -7.94
N LYS A 102 7.33 14.40 -8.53
CA LYS A 102 6.04 15.11 -8.37
C LYS A 102 5.55 15.08 -6.92
N LEU A 103 5.74 13.98 -6.21
CA LEU A 103 5.36 13.88 -4.81
C LEU A 103 6.12 14.86 -3.92
N HIS A 104 7.42 15.05 -4.18
CA HIS A 104 8.24 16.04 -3.46
C HIS A 104 7.83 17.50 -3.70
N GLN A 105 7.03 17.78 -4.73
CA GLN A 105 6.51 19.13 -4.99
C GLN A 105 5.17 19.39 -4.27
N VAL A 106 4.48 18.33 -3.85
CA VAL A 106 3.11 18.39 -3.31
C VAL A 106 3.07 18.16 -1.80
N LEU A 107 4.05 17.44 -1.24
CA LEU A 107 4.25 17.22 0.19
C LEU A 107 5.34 18.14 0.74
#